data_AF-A0A915M4E8-F1
#
_entry.id   AF-A0A915M4E8-F1
#
_cell.length_a   1.000
_cell.length_b   1.000
_cell.length_c   1.000
_cell.angle_alpha   90.00
_cell.angle_beta   90.00
_cell.angle_gamma   90.00
#
_symmetry.space_group_name_H-M   'P 1'
#
loop_
_entity.id
_entity.type
_entity.pdbx_description
1 polymer ?
#
loop_
_entity_poly.entity_id
_entity_poly.type
_entity_poly.pdbx_seq_one_letter_code
_entity_poly.pdbx_strand_id
1 'polypeptide(L)'
;SAVDECLLIECTFCWDLITNPTCRPRTAMIIIGLSIAFVLSLLGFVWTLLRRMTKGAKLVCQLLAWITAGPALVFNWFNTRRQPVASRSQSTANLRTGIRTVKRKVTSVQTGFRRFRDQRMRRFDWLLAIVALTLLLTDKCDGSETVSIVTKSESCLRSAHGLVCTIRSATTLTLLPAGQTSNLLLKDEHGLALGVLSTTFHAIRMECLQKSEAWLRSYEMKVSSIKRCPTAGSCRGNYCSEVQTDSLIPEVKEVNGFPGMSFCVDSSSFWQNQCGLPASACLYYRWYARTTSRPPFEVVSCPVWDVTFPVDLRLELTGGKSWNTELILRPGMTSNWGNISITPLSVSLPPMPTLSN
;
A
#
# COMPACT_ATOMS: atom_id res chain seq x y z
N SER A 1 0.51 28.56 -0.91
CA SER A 1 1.00 27.18 -0.96
C SER A 1 0.26 26.38 0.08
N ALA A 2 -0.87 25.77 -0.27
CA ALA A 2 -1.55 24.83 0.60
C ALA A 2 -1.14 23.44 0.09
N VAL A 3 -0.33 22.73 0.87
CA VAL A 3 -0.03 21.32 0.61
C VAL A 3 -1.28 20.56 1.01
N ASP A 4 -1.82 19.72 0.12
CA ASP A 4 -2.94 18.84 0.46
C ASP A 4 -2.52 17.95 1.63
N GLU A 5 -3.06 18.24 2.82
CA GLU A 5 -2.74 17.55 4.08
C GLU A 5 -2.98 16.04 3.99
N CYS A 6 -3.83 15.59 3.06
CA CYS A 6 -4.12 14.18 2.80
C CYS A 6 -2.94 13.39 2.22
N LEU A 7 -1.98 14.04 1.53
CA LEU A 7 -0.83 13.37 0.90
C LEU A 7 0.32 13.06 1.88
N LEU A 8 0.32 13.68 3.07
CA LEU A 8 1.34 13.43 4.10
C LEU A 8 1.06 12.18 4.95
N ILE A 9 -0.14 11.60 4.84
CA ILE A 9 -0.59 10.49 5.70
C ILE A 9 -0.34 9.16 4.98
N GLU A 10 0.87 8.61 5.10
CA GLU A 10 1.29 7.33 4.48
C GLU A 10 0.78 6.07 5.20
N CYS A 11 -0.16 6.20 6.14
CA CYS A 11 -0.64 5.11 6.97
C CYS A 11 -2.09 4.75 6.69
N THR A 12 -2.36 3.47 6.38
CA THR A 12 -3.70 2.94 6.10
C THR A 12 -4.56 2.75 7.36
N PHE A 13 -3.91 2.61 8.52
CA PHE A 13 -4.55 2.49 9.84
C PHE A 13 -3.76 3.29 10.89
N CYS A 14 -3.93 4.61 10.88
CA CYS A 14 -3.38 5.51 11.91
C CYS A 14 -4.46 6.45 12.42
N TRP A 15 -4.24 6.99 13.62
CA TRP A 15 -5.18 7.90 14.28
C TRP A 15 -5.45 9.16 13.46
N ASP A 16 -4.43 9.68 12.76
CA ASP A 16 -4.53 10.90 11.96
C ASP A 16 -5.45 10.74 10.73
N LEU A 17 -5.56 9.52 10.18
CA LEU A 17 -6.52 9.20 9.11
C LEU A 17 -7.94 8.91 9.64
N ILE A 18 -8.07 8.55 10.92
CA ILE A 18 -9.38 8.24 11.53
C ILE A 18 -10.12 9.53 11.88
N THR A 19 -9.41 10.59 12.25
CA THR A 19 -9.99 11.88 12.63
C THR A 19 -10.36 12.75 11.42
N ASN A 20 -9.85 12.46 10.22
CA ASN A 20 -10.08 13.25 9.02
C ASN A 20 -10.75 12.43 7.87
N PRO A 21 -12.10 12.37 7.82
CA PRO A 21 -12.82 11.45 6.93
C PRO A 21 -12.79 11.83 5.44
N THR A 22 -12.38 13.04 5.09
CA THR A 22 -12.32 13.55 3.71
C THR A 22 -11.15 12.96 2.91
N CYS A 23 -10.06 12.56 3.58
CA CYS A 23 -8.84 12.05 2.95
C CYS A 23 -8.83 10.53 2.69
N ARG A 24 -9.90 9.80 3.04
CA ARG A 24 -9.84 8.32 3.12
C ARG A 24 -10.13 7.65 1.76
N PRO A 25 -9.30 6.68 1.31
CA PRO A 25 -9.60 5.90 0.11
C PRO A 25 -10.84 5.02 0.29
N ARG A 26 -11.66 4.89 -0.77
CA ARG A 26 -12.93 4.12 -0.76
C ARG A 26 -12.76 2.68 -0.26
N THR A 27 -11.61 2.05 -0.52
CA THR A 27 -11.28 0.69 -0.05
C THR A 27 -11.14 0.61 1.47
N ALA A 28 -10.53 1.62 2.11
CA ALA A 28 -10.38 1.66 3.57
C ALA A 28 -11.74 1.85 4.27
N MET A 29 -12.67 2.60 3.68
CA MET A 29 -14.05 2.73 4.19
C MET A 29 -14.77 1.38 4.19
N ILE A 30 -14.63 0.59 3.12
CA ILE A 30 -15.24 -0.75 3.02
C ILE A 30 -14.62 -1.70 4.05
N ILE A 31 -13.29 -1.73 4.17
CA ILE A 31 -12.60 -2.61 5.13
C ILE A 31 -12.99 -2.29 6.57
N ILE A 32 -13.07 -1.01 6.92
CA ILE A 32 -13.48 -0.57 8.26
C ILE A 32 -14.96 -0.89 8.51
N GLY A 33 -15.81 -0.73 7.50
CA GLY A 33 -17.22 -1.15 7.59
C GLY A 33 -17.35 -2.65 7.86
N LEU A 34 -16.60 -3.48 7.14
CA LEU A 34 -16.58 -4.94 7.33
C LEU A 34 -16.00 -5.35 8.68
N SER A 35 -14.95 -4.68 9.15
CA SER A 35 -14.34 -4.98 10.45
C SER A 35 -15.26 -4.63 11.61
N ILE A 36 -15.94 -3.47 11.56
CA ILE A 36 -16.94 -3.08 12.56
C ILE A 36 -18.12 -4.08 12.54
N ALA A 37 -18.61 -4.46 11.36
CA ALA A 37 -19.69 -5.43 11.24
C ALA A 37 -19.30 -6.81 11.83
N PHE A 38 -18.06 -7.26 11.59
CA PHE A 38 -17.54 -8.50 12.15
C PHE A 38 -17.42 -8.45 13.68
N VAL A 39 -16.88 -7.34 14.23
CA VAL A 39 -16.76 -7.15 15.68
C VAL A 39 -18.14 -7.10 16.34
N LEU A 40 -19.11 -6.39 15.77
CA LEU A 40 -20.48 -6.34 16.29
C LEU A 40 -21.16 -7.71 16.24
N SER A 41 -20.93 -8.50 15.19
CA SER A 41 -21.42 -9.87 15.07
C SER A 41 -20.82 -10.80 16.15
N LEU A 42 -19.50 -10.72 16.38
CA LEU A 42 -18.81 -11.46 17.44
C LEU A 42 -19.32 -11.07 18.84
N LEU A 43 -19.45 -9.77 19.13
CA LEU A 43 -19.99 -9.28 20.39
C LEU A 43 -21.43 -9.76 20.60
N GLY A 44 -22.25 -9.74 19.55
CA GLY A 44 -23.59 -10.32 19.55
C GLY A 44 -23.58 -11.81 19.89
N PHE A 45 -22.70 -12.58 19.25
CA PHE A 45 -22.55 -14.02 19.49
C PHE A 45 -22.12 -14.31 20.92
N VAL A 46 -21.08 -13.64 21.42
CA VAL A 46 -20.61 -13.75 22.82
C VAL A 46 -21.72 -13.38 23.80
N TRP A 47 -22.47 -12.30 23.54
CA TRP A 47 -23.61 -11.91 24.36
C TRP A 47 -24.69 -12.99 24.38
N THR A 48 -24.98 -13.64 23.24
CA THR A 48 -25.93 -14.75 23.19
C THR A 48 -25.46 -15.97 23.99
N LEU A 49 -24.16 -16.29 23.95
CA LEU A 49 -23.56 -17.37 24.73
C LEU A 49 -23.62 -17.08 26.24
N LEU A 50 -23.21 -15.88 26.68
CA LEU A 50 -23.31 -15.46 28.08
C LEU A 50 -24.76 -15.49 28.58
N ARG A 51 -25.71 -15.08 27.73
CA ARG A 51 -27.14 -15.15 28.05
C ARG A 51 -27.66 -16.58 28.13
N ARG A 52 -27.05 -17.52 27.41
CA ARG A 52 -27.38 -18.95 27.50
C ARG A 52 -26.79 -19.57 28.77
N MET A 53 -25.57 -19.20 29.13
CA MET A 53 -24.91 -19.60 30.37
C MET A 53 -25.66 -19.11 31.61
N THR A 54 -26.12 -17.85 31.63
CA THR A 54 -26.92 -17.32 32.76
C THR A 54 -28.27 -18.01 32.92
N LYS A 55 -28.89 -18.49 31.83
CA LYS A 55 -30.09 -19.34 31.92
C LYS A 55 -29.77 -20.74 32.46
N GLY A 56 -28.64 -21.32 32.05
CA GLY A 56 -28.13 -22.58 32.60
C GLY A 56 -27.83 -22.48 34.09
N ALA A 57 -27.13 -21.42 34.51
CA ALA A 57 -26.83 -21.14 35.91
C ALA A 57 -28.11 -20.96 36.75
N LYS A 58 -29.14 -20.27 36.23
CA LYS A 58 -30.44 -20.18 36.93
C LYS A 58 -31.12 -21.54 37.11
N LEU A 59 -31.02 -22.45 36.14
CA LEU A 59 -31.54 -23.82 36.26
C LEU A 59 -30.77 -24.62 37.32
N VAL A 60 -29.43 -24.51 37.33
CA VAL A 60 -28.59 -25.18 38.34
C VAL A 60 -28.85 -24.63 39.74
N CYS A 61 -28.95 -23.31 39.92
CA CYS A 61 -29.30 -22.72 41.21
C CYS A 61 -30.73 -23.10 41.66
N GLN A 62 -31.68 -23.24 40.74
CA GLN A 62 -33.02 -23.76 41.07
C GLN A 62 -32.97 -25.22 41.53
N LEU A 63 -32.17 -26.08 40.87
CA LEU A 63 -31.98 -27.47 41.29
C LEU A 63 -31.28 -27.56 42.66
N LEU A 64 -30.23 -26.77 42.89
CA LEU A 64 -29.54 -26.71 44.18
C LEU A 64 -30.46 -26.20 45.30
N ALA A 65 -31.26 -25.16 45.05
CA ALA A 65 -32.24 -24.67 46.01
C ALA A 65 -33.30 -25.72 46.37
N TRP A 66 -33.74 -26.54 45.40
CA TRP A 66 -34.63 -27.68 45.65
C TRP A 66 -33.96 -28.76 46.52
N ILE A 67 -32.68 -29.05 46.27
CA ILE A 67 -31.90 -30.03 47.05
C ILE A 67 -31.68 -29.55 48.48
N THR A 68 -31.45 -28.25 48.72
CA THR A 68 -31.25 -27.71 50.07
C THR A 68 -32.55 -27.45 50.84
N ALA A 69 -33.65 -27.12 50.15
CA ALA A 69 -34.95 -26.89 50.79
C ALA A 69 -35.71 -28.19 51.12
N GLY A 70 -35.46 -29.28 50.38
CA GLY A 70 -36.08 -30.59 50.62
C GLY A 70 -35.84 -31.15 52.03
N PRO A 71 -34.59 -31.23 52.52
CA PRO A 71 -34.27 -31.73 53.86
C PRO A 71 -34.82 -30.84 54.98
N ALA A 72 -34.85 -29.51 54.78
CA ALA A 72 -35.37 -28.56 55.76
C ALA A 72 -36.89 -28.73 55.99
N LEU A 73 -37.66 -29.05 54.93
CA LEU A 73 -39.09 -29.33 55.05
C LEU A 73 -39.37 -30.67 55.74
N VAL A 74 -38.55 -31.69 55.52
CA VAL A 74 -38.68 -32.99 56.20
C VAL A 74 -38.33 -32.88 57.68
N PHE A 75 -37.28 -32.13 58.02
CA PHE A 75 -36.88 -31.90 59.41
C PHE A 75 -37.95 -31.12 60.19
N ASN A 76 -38.54 -30.09 59.58
CA ASN A 76 -39.60 -29.29 60.23
C ASN A 76 -40.90 -30.09 60.40
N TRP A 77 -41.22 -30.98 59.45
CA TRP A 77 -42.36 -31.92 59.54
C TRP A 77 -42.17 -32.98 60.63
N PHE A 78 -40.95 -33.48 60.82
CA PHE A 78 -40.66 -34.41 61.92
C PHE A 78 -40.76 -33.73 63.29
N ASN A 79 -40.35 -32.47 63.39
CA ASN A 79 -40.42 -31.72 64.66
C ASN A 79 -41.85 -31.35 65.06
N THR A 80 -42.76 -31.16 64.10
CA THR A 80 -44.19 -30.90 64.39
C THR A 80 -44.98 -32.16 64.78
N ARG A 81 -44.40 -33.36 64.65
CA ARG A 81 -45.02 -34.63 65.09
C ARG A 81 -44.75 -35.02 66.55
N ARG A 82 -43.98 -34.22 67.31
CA ARG A 82 -43.69 -34.46 68.74
C ARG A 82 -44.54 -33.59 69.69
N GLN A 83 -45.80 -33.34 69.37
CA GLN A 83 -46.78 -32.92 70.37
C GLN A 83 -47.93 -33.92 70.41
N PRO A 84 -48.11 -34.68 71.51
CA PRO A 84 -49.22 -35.60 71.64
C PRO A 84 -50.54 -34.86 71.88
N VAL A 85 -51.37 -34.88 70.84
CA VAL A 85 -52.78 -35.31 70.84
C VAL A 85 -53.66 -34.78 71.99
N ALA A 86 -54.42 -33.72 71.69
CA ALA A 86 -55.81 -33.59 72.10
C ALA A 86 -56.65 -33.26 70.84
N SER A 87 -57.69 -34.07 70.63
CA SER A 87 -58.80 -34.01 69.67
C SER A 87 -58.85 -32.90 68.61
N ARG A 88 -59.05 -33.29 67.33
CA ARG A 88 -60.35 -33.16 66.63
C ARG A 88 -60.18 -33.41 65.12
N SER A 89 -60.96 -34.37 64.64
CA SER A 89 -61.18 -34.73 63.24
C SER A 89 -61.95 -33.63 62.50
N GLN A 90 -61.40 -33.14 61.39
CA GLN A 90 -62.07 -32.86 60.10
C GLN A 90 -61.26 -31.87 59.25
N SER A 91 -60.97 -32.28 58.00
CA SER A 91 -60.85 -31.43 56.78
C SER A 91 -59.63 -31.76 55.90
N THR A 92 -59.65 -32.95 55.34
CA THR A 92 -59.02 -33.26 54.04
C THR A 92 -59.83 -32.60 52.91
N ALA A 93 -59.69 -31.27 52.72
CA ALA A 93 -60.33 -30.58 51.58
C ALA A 93 -59.48 -29.46 50.93
N ASN A 94 -58.30 -29.12 51.48
CA ASN A 94 -57.55 -27.93 51.03
C ASN A 94 -56.22 -28.19 50.31
N LEU A 95 -55.85 -29.44 50.01
CA LEU A 95 -54.56 -29.74 49.36
C LEU A 95 -54.60 -29.75 47.82
N ARG A 96 -55.79 -29.69 47.19
CA ARG A 96 -55.94 -29.69 45.72
C ARG A 96 -56.04 -28.30 45.08
N THR A 97 -56.24 -27.25 45.86
CA THR A 97 -56.43 -25.87 45.35
C THR A 97 -55.13 -25.06 45.22
N GLY A 98 -54.09 -25.38 46.01
CA GLY A 98 -52.80 -24.65 45.96
C GLY A 98 -51.90 -24.97 44.76
N ILE A 99 -52.00 -26.17 44.17
CA ILE A 99 -51.09 -26.61 43.09
C ILE A 99 -51.48 -26.02 41.71
N ARG A 100 -52.74 -25.61 41.52
CA ARG A 100 -53.21 -25.03 40.24
C ARG A 100 -52.91 -23.54 40.08
N THR A 101 -52.71 -22.78 41.16
CA THR A 101 -52.49 -21.32 41.10
C THR A 101 -51.03 -20.96 40.80
N VAL A 102 -50.05 -21.78 41.21
CA VAL A 102 -48.62 -21.56 40.90
C VAL A 102 -48.31 -21.84 39.43
N LYS A 103 -48.93 -22.86 38.82
CA LYS A 103 -48.68 -23.24 37.42
C LYS A 103 -49.17 -22.22 36.38
N ARG A 104 -50.14 -21.36 36.72
CA ARG A 104 -50.68 -20.33 35.81
C ARG A 104 -49.88 -19.03 35.80
N LYS A 105 -49.11 -18.70 36.84
CA LYS A 105 -48.33 -17.44 36.89
C LYS A 105 -46.99 -17.51 36.17
N VAL A 106 -46.46 -18.71 35.88
CA VAL A 106 -45.14 -18.89 35.23
C VAL A 106 -45.24 -18.88 33.70
N THR A 107 -46.34 -19.35 33.12
CA THR A 107 -46.54 -19.46 31.66
C THR A 107 -46.93 -18.14 30.98
N SER A 108 -47.56 -17.19 31.70
CA SER A 108 -47.97 -15.90 31.12
C SER A 108 -46.81 -14.88 31.01
N VAL A 109 -45.81 -14.96 31.89
CA VAL A 109 -44.64 -14.05 31.84
C VAL A 109 -43.62 -14.49 30.78
N GLN A 110 -43.48 -15.80 30.53
CA GLN A 110 -42.55 -16.31 29.51
C GLN A 110 -43.00 -16.06 28.06
N THR A 111 -44.31 -15.96 27.81
CA THR A 111 -44.86 -15.74 26.46
C THR A 111 -44.85 -14.27 26.04
N GLY A 112 -45.02 -13.33 26.98
CA GLY A 112 -44.95 -11.88 26.72
C GLY A 112 -43.55 -11.38 26.33
N PHE A 113 -42.50 -11.85 27.01
CA PHE A 113 -41.12 -11.45 26.71
C PHE A 113 -40.54 -12.06 25.42
N ARG A 114 -41.16 -13.13 24.89
CA ARG A 114 -40.72 -13.76 23.64
C ARG A 114 -41.21 -12.98 22.40
N ARG A 115 -42.44 -12.45 22.44
CA ARG A 115 -43.00 -11.63 21.34
C ARG A 115 -42.36 -10.24 21.21
N PHE A 116 -42.02 -9.58 22.32
CA PHE A 116 -41.33 -8.29 22.27
C PHE A 116 -39.89 -8.36 21.74
N ARG A 117 -39.24 -9.52 21.84
CA ARG A 117 -37.83 -9.69 21.48
C ARG A 117 -37.61 -10.02 20.00
N ASP A 118 -38.57 -10.70 19.36
CA ASP A 118 -38.50 -11.03 17.93
C ASP A 118 -38.90 -9.86 17.03
N GLN A 119 -39.76 -8.94 17.50
CA GLN A 119 -40.14 -7.75 16.73
C GLN A 119 -39.03 -6.67 16.67
N ARG A 120 -38.17 -6.58 17.70
CA ARG A 120 -37.12 -5.55 17.75
C ARG A 120 -35.89 -5.90 16.89
N MET A 121 -35.56 -7.18 16.74
CA MET A 121 -34.45 -7.65 15.90
C MET A 121 -34.78 -7.50 14.40
N ARG A 122 -36.02 -7.82 13.97
CA ARG A 122 -36.43 -7.65 12.56
C ARG A 122 -36.37 -6.20 12.05
N ARG A 123 -36.57 -5.20 12.93
CA ARG A 123 -36.49 -3.79 12.53
C ARG A 123 -35.06 -3.35 12.23
N PHE A 124 -34.07 -3.90 12.93
CA PHE A 124 -32.66 -3.61 12.65
C PHE A 124 -32.18 -4.28 11.37
N ASP A 125 -32.63 -5.52 11.10
CA ASP A 125 -32.30 -6.22 9.85
C ASP A 125 -32.87 -5.48 8.63
N TRP A 126 -34.09 -4.93 8.73
CA TRP A 126 -34.69 -4.10 7.67
C TRP A 126 -33.95 -2.76 7.45
N LEU A 127 -33.51 -2.10 8.53
CA LEU A 127 -32.72 -0.86 8.40
C LEU A 127 -31.35 -1.12 7.77
N LEU A 128 -30.69 -2.23 8.12
CA LEU A 128 -29.44 -2.66 7.50
C LEU A 128 -29.62 -3.00 6.02
N ALA A 129 -30.72 -3.65 5.64
CA ALA A 129 -31.03 -3.94 4.25
C ALA A 129 -31.28 -2.65 3.43
N ILE A 130 -31.95 -1.64 3.99
CA ILE A 130 -32.18 -0.35 3.33
C ILE A 130 -30.88 0.44 3.18
N VAL A 131 -30.00 0.43 4.19
CA VAL A 131 -28.67 1.06 4.10
C VAL A 131 -27.79 0.34 3.08
N ALA A 132 -27.83 -0.99 3.02
CA ALA A 132 -27.12 -1.75 1.98
C ALA A 132 -27.67 -1.46 0.57
N LEU A 133 -28.99 -1.34 0.42
CA LEU A 133 -29.63 -1.01 -0.86
C LEU A 133 -29.30 0.41 -1.33
N THR A 134 -29.23 1.38 -0.41
CA THR A 134 -28.85 2.77 -0.75
C THR A 134 -27.37 2.89 -1.13
N LEU A 135 -26.48 2.09 -0.53
CA LEU A 135 -25.07 1.99 -0.93
C LEU A 135 -24.86 1.27 -2.27
N LEU A 136 -25.76 0.36 -2.66
CA LEU A 136 -25.72 -0.32 -3.96
C LEU A 136 -26.28 0.54 -5.11
N LEU A 137 -27.14 1.51 -4.80
CA LEU A 137 -27.71 2.43 -5.79
C LEU A 137 -26.82 3.64 -6.09
N THR A 138 -25.74 3.86 -5.32
CA THR A 138 -24.71 4.86 -5.66
C THR A 138 -23.69 4.27 -6.63
N ASP A 139 -24.16 3.80 -7.78
CA ASP A 139 -23.27 3.50 -8.89
C ASP A 139 -22.92 4.82 -9.61
N LYS A 140 -21.65 5.20 -9.44
CA LYS A 140 -20.82 5.95 -10.40
C LYS A 140 -21.45 7.15 -11.11
N CYS A 141 -21.49 8.29 -10.43
CA CYS A 141 -21.07 9.52 -11.09
C CYS A 141 -19.55 9.63 -11.01
N ASP A 142 -18.83 9.08 -12.00
CA ASP A 142 -17.45 9.50 -12.30
C ASP A 142 -17.52 10.88 -12.98
N GLY A 143 -18.00 11.87 -12.24
CA GLY A 143 -17.82 13.27 -12.57
C GLY A 143 -16.46 13.69 -12.04
N SER A 144 -15.42 13.50 -12.83
CA SER A 144 -14.14 14.12 -12.51
C SER A 144 -14.29 15.64 -12.68
N GLU A 145 -14.57 16.34 -11.59
CA GLU A 145 -14.57 17.80 -11.56
C GLU A 145 -13.13 18.30 -11.73
N THR A 146 -12.78 18.73 -12.94
CA THR A 146 -11.55 19.48 -13.15
C THR A 146 -11.82 20.94 -12.83
N VAL A 147 -11.15 21.43 -11.78
CA VAL A 147 -11.19 22.86 -11.42
C VAL A 147 -10.40 23.61 -12.49
N SER A 148 -11.11 24.35 -13.34
CA SER A 148 -10.50 25.16 -14.37
C SER A 148 -10.50 26.63 -13.94
N ILE A 149 -9.32 27.24 -13.91
CA ILE A 149 -9.19 28.68 -13.64
C ILE A 149 -9.20 29.38 -14.98
N VAL A 150 -10.21 30.21 -15.21
CA VAL A 150 -10.38 30.98 -16.45
C VAL A 150 -9.82 32.38 -16.23
N THR A 151 -8.85 32.76 -17.05
CA THR A 151 -8.29 34.11 -17.11
C THR A 151 -8.68 34.75 -18.42
N LYS A 152 -9.24 35.96 -18.37
CA LYS A 152 -9.60 36.74 -19.56
C LYS A 152 -8.59 37.87 -19.71
N SER A 153 -8.04 38.03 -20.91
CA SER A 153 -7.17 39.14 -21.27
C SER A 153 -7.75 39.85 -22.49
N GLU A 154 -7.79 41.18 -22.45
CA GLU A 154 -8.30 42.02 -23.52
C GLU A 154 -7.20 42.97 -23.97
N SER A 155 -6.96 43.03 -25.28
CA SER A 155 -5.96 43.90 -25.89
C SER A 155 -6.61 44.76 -26.98
N CYS A 156 -6.81 46.05 -26.69
CA CYS A 156 -7.46 46.98 -27.61
C CYS A 156 -6.43 47.90 -28.27
N LEU A 157 -6.42 47.92 -29.60
CA LEU A 157 -5.65 48.86 -30.41
C LEU A 157 -6.59 49.86 -31.06
N ARG A 158 -6.31 51.15 -30.87
CA ARG A 158 -7.08 52.23 -31.49
C ARG A 158 -6.48 52.54 -32.86
N SER A 159 -7.20 52.18 -33.92
CA SER A 159 -6.85 52.47 -35.32
C SER A 159 -7.62 53.70 -35.81
N ALA A 160 -7.22 54.26 -36.95
CA ALA A 160 -7.88 55.41 -37.58
C ALA A 160 -9.37 55.16 -37.93
N HIS A 161 -9.78 53.89 -38.03
CA HIS A 161 -11.16 53.47 -38.32
C HIS A 161 -11.94 52.95 -37.10
N GLY A 162 -11.38 53.07 -35.89
CA GLY A 162 -12.07 52.66 -34.66
C GLY A 162 -11.20 51.90 -33.66
N LEU A 163 -11.82 51.44 -32.58
CA LEU A 163 -11.19 50.62 -31.55
C LEU A 163 -11.30 49.14 -31.94
N VAL A 164 -10.17 48.44 -32.10
CA VAL A 164 -10.13 47.00 -32.38
C VAL A 164 -9.63 46.28 -31.12
N CYS A 165 -10.52 45.58 -30.44
CA CYS A 165 -10.22 44.79 -29.24
C CYS A 165 -10.07 43.31 -29.58
N THR A 166 -8.95 42.71 -29.19
CA THR A 166 -8.68 41.28 -29.28
C THR A 166 -8.81 40.68 -27.88
N ILE A 167 -9.81 39.84 -27.68
CA ILE A 167 -10.09 39.17 -26.40
C ILE A 167 -9.50 37.76 -26.47
N ARG A 168 -8.66 37.41 -25.49
CA ARG A 168 -8.02 36.10 -25.35
C ARG A 168 -8.36 35.52 -23.98
N SER A 169 -9.00 34.37 -23.98
CA SER A 169 -9.28 33.60 -22.76
C SER A 169 -8.25 32.48 -22.62
N ALA A 170 -7.61 32.38 -21.47
CA ALA A 170 -6.67 31.31 -21.13
C ALA A 170 -7.19 30.54 -19.92
N THR A 171 -7.23 29.22 -20.03
CA THR A 171 -7.76 28.34 -18.98
C THR A 171 -6.71 27.32 -18.58
N THR A 172 -6.39 27.26 -17.29
CA THR A 172 -5.52 26.19 -16.75
C THR A 172 -6.37 25.00 -16.34
N LEU A 173 -5.99 23.83 -16.85
CA LEU A 173 -6.67 22.55 -16.64
C LEU A 173 -5.70 21.57 -15.99
N THR A 174 -6.12 20.92 -14.91
CA THR A 174 -5.38 19.76 -14.38
C THR A 174 -5.69 18.55 -15.26
N LEU A 175 -4.65 17.98 -15.85
CA LEU A 175 -4.79 16.74 -16.61
C LEU A 175 -5.04 15.59 -15.63
N LEU A 176 -5.99 14.74 -16.00
CA LEU A 176 -6.34 13.56 -15.23
C LEU A 176 -5.32 12.44 -15.47
N PRO A 177 -5.28 11.44 -14.57
CA PRO A 177 -4.45 10.25 -14.77
C PRO A 177 -4.65 9.60 -16.15
N ALA A 178 -3.61 8.89 -16.60
CA ALA A 178 -3.57 8.15 -17.85
C ALA A 178 -4.88 7.42 -18.20
N GLY A 179 -5.42 7.68 -19.40
CA GLY A 179 -6.65 7.08 -19.91
C GLY A 179 -7.95 7.80 -19.51
N GLN A 180 -7.89 8.82 -18.66
CA GLN A 180 -9.06 9.64 -18.33
C GLN A 180 -9.18 10.84 -19.27
N THR A 181 -10.43 11.24 -19.53
CA THR A 181 -10.76 12.34 -20.43
C THR A 181 -11.20 13.55 -19.62
N SER A 182 -10.52 14.67 -19.79
CA SER A 182 -10.90 15.95 -19.19
C SER A 182 -11.69 16.79 -20.19
N ASN A 183 -12.89 17.24 -19.80
CA ASN A 183 -13.79 17.98 -20.66
C ASN A 183 -13.88 19.44 -20.23
N LEU A 184 -13.50 20.35 -21.12
CA LEU A 184 -13.60 21.78 -20.92
C LEU A 184 -14.76 22.35 -21.76
N LEU A 185 -15.78 22.88 -21.09
CA LEU A 185 -16.87 23.58 -21.76
C LEU A 185 -16.42 24.97 -22.20
N LEU A 186 -16.42 25.22 -23.51
CA LEU A 186 -16.13 26.50 -24.12
C LEU A 186 -17.40 27.35 -24.13
N LYS A 187 -17.28 28.59 -23.64
CA LYS A 187 -18.37 29.56 -23.60
C LYS A 187 -17.98 30.84 -24.31
N ASP A 188 -18.96 31.43 -24.97
CA ASP A 188 -18.86 32.77 -25.55
C ASP A 188 -18.91 33.85 -24.46
N GLU A 189 -18.70 35.11 -24.84
CA GLU A 189 -18.73 36.29 -23.96
C GLU A 189 -20.05 36.44 -23.20
N HIS A 190 -21.15 36.00 -23.82
CA HIS A 190 -22.49 36.02 -23.22
C HIS A 190 -22.80 34.77 -22.37
N GLY A 191 -21.83 33.87 -22.17
CA GLY A 191 -21.99 32.64 -21.39
C GLY A 191 -22.67 31.49 -22.13
N LEU A 192 -22.97 31.67 -23.42
CA LEU A 192 -23.52 30.63 -24.31
C LEU A 192 -22.46 29.55 -24.60
N ALA A 193 -22.85 28.28 -24.56
CA ALA A 193 -21.96 27.16 -24.85
C ALA A 193 -21.62 27.08 -26.35
N LEU A 194 -20.33 27.23 -26.69
CA LEU A 194 -19.79 27.11 -28.05
C LEU A 194 -19.40 25.68 -28.40
N GLY A 195 -19.05 24.87 -27.40
CA GLY A 195 -18.59 23.51 -27.60
C GLY A 195 -17.86 22.94 -26.40
N VAL A 196 -17.38 21.70 -26.54
CA VAL A 196 -16.60 21.00 -25.51
C VAL A 196 -15.25 20.60 -26.10
N LEU A 197 -14.18 20.96 -25.38
CA LEU A 197 -12.82 20.49 -25.64
C LEU A 197 -12.53 19.31 -24.71
N SER A 198 -12.50 18.11 -25.26
CA SER A 198 -12.10 16.89 -24.57
C SER A 198 -10.61 16.66 -24.77
N THR A 199 -9.89 16.52 -23.66
CA THR A 199 -8.44 16.31 -23.62
C THR A 199 -8.18 14.96 -22.95
N THR A 200 -7.54 14.03 -23.65
CA THR A 200 -7.28 12.69 -23.13
C THR A 200 -5.78 12.48 -23.03
N PHE A 201 -5.31 12.31 -21.79
CA PHE A 201 -3.89 12.09 -21.52
C PHE A 201 -3.59 10.59 -21.55
N HIS A 202 -2.64 10.14 -22.37
CA HIS A 202 -2.32 8.71 -22.50
C HIS A 202 -1.35 8.24 -21.43
N ALA A 203 -0.13 8.77 -21.45
CA ALA A 203 0.93 8.39 -20.53
C ALA A 203 2.06 9.43 -20.56
N ILE A 204 2.85 9.50 -19.50
CA ILE A 204 4.10 10.26 -19.52
C ILE A 204 5.14 9.39 -20.23
N ARG A 205 5.70 9.86 -21.35
CA ARG A 205 6.82 9.20 -22.02
C ARG A 205 8.12 9.90 -21.59
N MET A 206 8.97 9.17 -20.88
CA MET A 206 10.29 9.63 -20.46
C MET A 206 11.34 8.85 -21.25
N GLU A 207 12.14 9.57 -22.01
CA GLU A 207 13.26 9.01 -22.77
C GLU A 207 14.56 9.37 -22.06
N CYS A 208 15.35 8.35 -21.69
CA CYS A 208 16.65 8.57 -21.09
C CYS A 208 17.64 9.03 -22.16
N LEU A 209 18.22 10.22 -21.96
CA LEU A 209 19.38 10.65 -22.72
C LEU A 209 20.62 10.00 -22.12
N GLN A 210 20.99 8.85 -22.70
CA GLN A 210 22.06 7.99 -22.20
C GLN A 210 23.43 8.68 -22.29
N LYS A 211 24.23 8.51 -21.25
CA LYS A 211 25.63 8.90 -21.19
C LYS A 211 26.48 7.69 -20.81
N SER A 212 27.50 7.41 -21.61
CA SER A 212 28.50 6.37 -21.33
C SER A 212 29.33 6.77 -20.11
N GLU A 213 29.37 5.93 -19.08
CA GLU A 213 30.24 6.13 -17.91
C GLU A 213 31.50 5.28 -18.01
N ALA A 214 31.35 3.98 -18.30
CA ALA A 214 32.48 3.07 -18.39
C ALA A 214 32.16 1.81 -19.20
N TRP A 215 33.20 1.13 -19.65
CA TRP A 215 33.11 -0.19 -20.27
C TRP A 215 33.67 -1.23 -19.32
N LEU A 216 32.87 -2.25 -19.02
CA LEU A 216 33.22 -3.32 -18.10
C LEU A 216 33.16 -4.68 -18.78
N ARG A 217 33.79 -5.66 -18.14
CA ARG A 217 33.79 -7.07 -18.56
C ARG A 217 33.64 -7.95 -17.36
N SER A 218 32.93 -9.06 -17.52
CA SER A 218 32.91 -10.11 -16.51
C SER A 218 34.29 -10.79 -16.46
N TYR A 219 34.79 -10.99 -15.25
CA TYR A 219 36.08 -11.62 -14.99
C TYR A 219 35.97 -12.61 -13.82
N GLU A 220 36.93 -13.52 -13.77
CA GLU A 220 37.15 -14.45 -12.67
C GLU A 220 38.53 -14.16 -12.07
N MET A 221 38.62 -14.11 -10.75
CA MET A 221 39.90 -13.95 -10.04
C MET A 221 40.62 -15.30 -9.97
N LYS A 222 41.87 -15.33 -10.42
CA LYS A 222 42.74 -16.51 -10.37
C LYS A 222 44.04 -16.19 -9.68
N VAL A 223 44.67 -17.24 -9.14
CA VAL A 223 45.97 -17.14 -8.48
C VAL A 223 46.95 -18.06 -9.21
N SER A 224 48.12 -17.55 -9.53
CA SER A 224 49.26 -18.35 -9.96
C SER A 224 50.38 -18.15 -8.95
N SER A 225 50.98 -19.25 -8.49
CA SER A 225 52.04 -19.22 -7.51
C SER A 225 53.17 -20.17 -7.88
N ILE A 226 54.37 -19.83 -7.43
CA ILE A 226 55.56 -20.64 -7.64
C ILE A 226 56.56 -20.37 -6.52
N LYS A 227 57.12 -21.44 -5.99
CA LYS A 227 58.15 -21.39 -4.97
C LYS A 227 59.52 -21.56 -5.61
N ARG A 228 60.49 -20.74 -5.21
CA ARG A 228 61.91 -20.90 -5.57
C ARG A 228 62.75 -21.06 -4.31
N CYS A 229 63.66 -22.03 -4.36
CA CYS A 229 64.66 -22.21 -3.32
C CYS A 229 65.58 -20.98 -3.25
N PRO A 230 66.30 -20.80 -2.12
CA PRO A 230 67.27 -19.73 -2.00
C PRO A 230 68.26 -19.76 -3.17
N THR A 231 68.62 -18.60 -3.70
CA THR A 231 69.51 -18.39 -4.85
C THR A 231 68.99 -18.88 -6.22
N ALA A 232 67.80 -19.47 -6.28
CA ALA A 232 67.19 -19.93 -7.53
C ALA A 232 66.29 -18.85 -8.16
N GLY A 233 66.48 -18.59 -9.45
CA GLY A 233 65.73 -17.55 -10.16
C GLY A 233 66.01 -16.16 -9.59
N SER A 234 64.95 -15.36 -9.41
CA SER A 234 65.00 -14.04 -8.77
C SER A 234 65.11 -14.10 -7.24
N CYS A 235 65.02 -15.29 -6.63
CA CYS A 235 65.08 -15.46 -5.18
C CYS A 235 66.50 -15.29 -4.63
N ARG A 236 66.95 -14.04 -4.46
CA ARG A 236 68.28 -13.68 -3.96
C ARG A 236 68.17 -12.57 -2.92
N GLY A 237 68.92 -12.70 -1.82
CA GLY A 237 68.89 -11.72 -0.75
C GLY A 237 67.48 -11.51 -0.18
N ASN A 238 67.09 -10.24 -0.05
CA ASN A 238 65.81 -9.76 0.47
C ASN A 238 64.77 -9.48 -0.64
N TYR A 239 64.84 -10.17 -1.78
CA TYR A 239 64.00 -9.90 -2.95
C TYR A 239 62.51 -9.77 -2.61
N CYS A 240 61.95 -10.62 -1.73
CA CYS A 240 60.54 -10.52 -1.37
C CYS A 240 60.16 -9.18 -0.73
N SER A 241 61.08 -8.51 -0.03
CA SER A 241 60.85 -7.19 0.55
C SER A 241 60.83 -6.07 -0.48
N GLU A 242 61.36 -6.32 -1.68
CA GLU A 242 61.45 -5.35 -2.78
C GLU A 242 60.28 -5.48 -3.77
N VAL A 243 59.53 -6.57 -3.70
CA VAL A 243 58.37 -6.85 -4.56
C VAL A 243 57.21 -5.93 -4.19
N GLN A 244 56.83 -5.06 -5.14
CA GLN A 244 55.63 -4.23 -5.06
C GLN A 244 54.41 -4.91 -5.70
N THR A 245 53.21 -4.38 -5.46
CA THR A 245 51.96 -4.96 -5.97
C THR A 245 51.84 -4.90 -7.50
N ASP A 246 52.47 -3.94 -8.15
CA ASP A 246 52.54 -3.77 -9.59
C ASP A 246 53.72 -4.50 -10.26
N SER A 247 54.63 -5.05 -9.46
CA SER A 247 55.83 -5.70 -9.97
C SER A 247 55.51 -6.91 -10.86
N LEU A 248 56.27 -7.07 -11.94
CA LEU A 248 56.15 -8.21 -12.84
C LEU A 248 57.12 -9.30 -12.40
N ILE A 249 56.58 -10.40 -11.87
CA ILE A 249 57.41 -11.49 -11.35
C ILE A 249 57.79 -12.41 -12.52
N PRO A 250 59.09 -12.62 -12.80
CA PRO A 250 59.52 -13.42 -13.95
C PRO A 250 59.13 -14.90 -13.82
N GLU A 251 59.04 -15.43 -12.61
CA GLU A 251 58.65 -16.82 -12.35
C GLU A 251 57.18 -17.13 -12.70
N VAL A 252 56.31 -16.12 -12.76
CA VAL A 252 54.89 -16.24 -13.16
C VAL A 252 54.57 -15.44 -14.43
N LYS A 253 55.52 -15.41 -15.38
CA LYS A 253 55.43 -14.64 -16.64
C LYS A 253 54.12 -14.82 -17.42
N GLU A 254 53.55 -16.02 -17.38
CA GLU A 254 52.33 -16.37 -18.14
C GLU A 254 51.11 -15.56 -17.71
N VAL A 255 51.12 -15.05 -16.47
CA VAL A 255 50.00 -14.28 -15.91
C VAL A 255 50.28 -12.79 -15.74
N ASN A 256 51.49 -12.35 -16.07
CA ASN A 256 51.87 -10.93 -16.01
C ASN A 256 51.08 -10.07 -17.00
N GLY A 257 50.59 -10.66 -18.09
CA GLY A 257 49.74 -9.98 -19.07
C GLY A 257 48.30 -9.73 -18.60
N PHE A 258 47.87 -10.32 -17.49
CA PHE A 258 46.54 -10.09 -16.93
C PHE A 258 46.57 -8.98 -15.87
N PRO A 259 45.52 -8.14 -15.79
CA PRO A 259 45.38 -7.16 -14.73
C PRO A 259 45.32 -7.85 -13.37
N GLY A 260 46.11 -7.40 -12.41
CA GLY A 260 46.31 -8.11 -11.15
C GLY A 260 47.42 -7.52 -10.29
N MET A 261 47.60 -8.13 -9.12
CA MET A 261 48.60 -7.73 -8.12
C MET A 261 49.55 -8.90 -7.82
N SER A 262 50.83 -8.57 -7.71
CA SER A 262 51.93 -9.48 -7.41
C SER A 262 52.35 -9.40 -5.94
N PHE A 263 52.77 -10.53 -5.38
CA PHE A 263 53.21 -10.65 -3.99
C PHE A 263 54.37 -11.64 -3.87
N CYS A 264 55.17 -11.47 -2.83
CA CYS A 264 56.24 -12.37 -2.45
C CYS A 264 56.25 -12.52 -0.94
N VAL A 265 56.35 -13.75 -0.46
CA VAL A 265 56.49 -14.05 0.96
C VAL A 265 57.64 -15.02 1.18
N ASP A 266 58.39 -14.80 2.25
CA ASP A 266 59.40 -15.75 2.69
C ASP A 266 58.74 -17.07 3.12
N SER A 267 59.29 -18.17 2.63
CA SER A 267 58.83 -19.53 2.87
C SER A 267 59.95 -20.37 3.47
N SER A 268 59.60 -21.40 4.23
CA SER A 268 60.59 -22.31 4.80
C SER A 268 61.33 -23.07 3.70
N SER A 269 62.64 -23.18 3.83
CA SER A 269 63.50 -23.95 2.94
C SER A 269 64.41 -24.84 3.77
N PHE A 270 64.37 -26.14 3.45
CA PHE A 270 65.24 -27.17 4.03
C PHE A 270 65.19 -28.41 3.12
N TRP A 271 66.04 -29.40 3.39
CA TRP A 271 66.12 -30.63 2.61
C TRP A 271 64.77 -31.34 2.45
N GLN A 272 63.90 -31.28 3.46
CA GLN A 272 62.53 -31.83 3.40
C GLN A 272 61.61 -31.11 2.41
N ASN A 273 61.89 -29.85 2.10
CA ASN A 273 61.15 -29.02 1.15
C ASN A 273 61.86 -28.91 -0.22
N GLN A 274 62.73 -29.88 -0.54
CA GLN A 274 63.48 -29.96 -1.82
C GLN A 274 64.44 -28.80 -2.08
N CYS A 275 64.89 -28.10 -1.04
CA CYS A 275 65.89 -27.05 -1.14
C CYS A 275 67.18 -27.45 -0.41
N GLY A 276 68.34 -27.31 -1.05
CA GLY A 276 69.64 -27.69 -0.51
C GLY A 276 70.33 -26.64 0.36
N LEU A 277 69.74 -25.45 0.50
CA LEU A 277 70.31 -24.32 1.24
C LEU A 277 69.45 -23.95 2.46
N PRO A 278 70.07 -23.61 3.62
CA PRO A 278 69.36 -23.31 4.87
C PRO A 278 68.78 -21.86 4.95
N ALA A 279 68.80 -21.09 3.86
CA ALA A 279 68.19 -19.77 3.80
C ALA A 279 66.68 -19.84 3.49
N SER A 280 65.92 -18.73 3.57
CA SER A 280 64.49 -18.68 3.22
C SER A 280 64.26 -18.85 1.71
N ALA A 281 63.24 -19.63 1.35
CA ALA A 281 62.74 -19.71 -0.02
C ALA A 281 61.79 -18.55 -0.30
N CYS A 282 61.63 -18.18 -1.58
CA CYS A 282 60.68 -17.16 -2.00
C CYS A 282 59.43 -17.84 -2.57
N LEU A 283 58.26 -17.55 -2.00
CA LEU A 283 56.98 -17.93 -2.58
C LEU A 283 56.38 -16.72 -3.29
N TYR A 284 56.43 -16.78 -4.62
CA TYR A 284 55.82 -15.80 -5.48
C TYR A 284 54.37 -16.17 -5.75
N TYR A 285 53.48 -15.20 -5.73
CA TYR A 285 52.13 -15.39 -6.24
C TYR A 285 51.55 -14.10 -6.80
N ARG A 286 50.69 -14.25 -7.83
CA ARG A 286 49.97 -13.14 -8.45
C ARG A 286 48.49 -13.45 -8.48
N TRP A 287 47.68 -12.53 -7.97
CA TRP A 287 46.23 -12.55 -8.11
C TRP A 287 45.88 -11.75 -9.36
N TYR A 288 45.17 -12.35 -10.31
CA TYR A 288 44.87 -11.72 -11.59
C TYR A 288 43.44 -12.00 -12.04
N ALA A 289 42.85 -11.03 -12.73
CA ALA A 289 41.53 -11.13 -13.31
C ALA A 289 41.62 -11.69 -14.74
N ARG A 290 40.96 -12.83 -14.99
CA ARG A 290 40.82 -13.42 -16.33
C ARG A 290 39.40 -13.18 -16.83
N THR A 291 39.26 -12.53 -17.98
CA THR A 291 37.95 -12.26 -18.58
C THR A 291 37.21 -13.55 -18.94
N THR A 292 35.93 -13.65 -18.55
CA THR A 292 35.06 -14.80 -18.85
C THR A 292 34.08 -14.52 -19.99
N SER A 293 33.68 -13.27 -20.16
CA SER A 293 32.76 -12.80 -21.21
C SER A 293 33.48 -12.35 -22.48
N ARG A 294 32.83 -12.48 -23.64
CA ARG A 294 33.40 -12.09 -24.95
C ARG A 294 33.12 -10.62 -25.33
N PRO A 295 31.87 -10.09 -25.27
CA PRO A 295 31.65 -8.66 -25.46
C PRO A 295 31.78 -7.89 -24.13
N PRO A 296 32.42 -6.70 -24.12
CA PRO A 296 32.30 -5.78 -23.01
C PRO A 296 30.86 -5.24 -22.93
N PHE A 297 30.40 -4.93 -21.72
CA PHE A 297 29.14 -4.22 -21.51
C PHE A 297 29.42 -2.77 -21.12
N GLU A 298 28.57 -1.89 -21.61
CA GLU A 298 28.61 -0.47 -21.31
C GLU A 298 27.79 -0.19 -20.06
N VAL A 299 28.40 0.51 -19.12
CA VAL A 299 27.70 1.11 -17.98
C VAL A 299 27.24 2.48 -18.42
N VAL A 300 25.92 2.65 -18.53
CA VAL A 300 25.28 3.90 -18.94
C VAL A 300 24.58 4.56 -17.76
N SER A 301 24.61 5.89 -17.73
CA SER A 301 23.83 6.72 -16.82
C SER A 301 22.84 7.59 -17.60
N CYS A 302 21.77 8.04 -16.94
CA CYS A 302 20.75 8.91 -17.50
C CYS A 302 20.75 10.25 -16.75
N PRO A 303 21.68 11.17 -17.05
CA PRO A 303 21.76 12.46 -16.36
C PRO A 303 20.56 13.36 -16.66
N VAL A 304 19.93 13.19 -17.82
CA VAL A 304 18.78 13.97 -18.28
C VAL A 304 17.73 13.03 -18.85
N TRP A 305 16.48 13.36 -18.60
CA TRP A 305 15.30 12.67 -19.14
C TRP A 305 14.54 13.64 -20.03
N ASP A 306 14.35 13.28 -21.30
CA ASP A 306 13.43 14.01 -22.18
C ASP A 306 12.00 13.55 -21.89
N VAL A 307 11.15 14.48 -21.46
CA VAL A 307 9.79 14.19 -20.99
C VAL A 307 8.79 14.71 -22.00
N THR A 308 7.93 13.82 -22.48
CA THR A 308 6.88 14.12 -23.45
C THR A 308 5.52 13.61 -22.98
N PHE A 309 4.48 14.37 -23.33
CA PHE A 309 3.09 14.08 -22.97
C PHE A 309 2.26 13.95 -24.26
N PRO A 310 2.10 12.75 -24.81
CA PRO A 310 1.11 12.49 -25.84
C PRO A 310 -0.30 12.72 -25.30
N VAL A 311 -1.05 13.59 -25.98
CA VAL A 311 -2.41 13.99 -25.61
C VAL A 311 -3.28 13.97 -26.87
N ASP A 312 -4.45 13.33 -26.79
CA ASP A 312 -5.46 13.51 -27.82
C ASP A 312 -6.39 14.66 -27.44
N LEU A 313 -6.67 15.51 -28.42
CA LEU A 313 -7.58 16.62 -28.32
C LEU A 313 -8.76 16.36 -29.23
N ARG A 314 -9.96 16.53 -28.69
CA ARG A 314 -11.21 16.47 -29.45
C ARG A 314 -12.02 17.73 -29.15
N LEU A 315 -12.36 18.48 -30.18
CA LEU A 315 -13.20 19.67 -30.08
C LEU A 315 -14.53 19.37 -30.72
N GLU A 316 -15.62 19.49 -29.97
CA GLU A 316 -16.99 19.32 -30.47
C GLU A 316 -17.73 20.66 -30.30
N LEU A 317 -18.07 21.32 -31.41
CA LEU A 317 -18.85 22.57 -31.38
C LEU A 317 -20.36 22.28 -31.38
N THR A 318 -21.15 23.18 -30.81
CA THR A 318 -22.63 23.08 -30.74
C THR A 318 -23.31 23.00 -32.11
N GLY A 319 -22.60 23.36 -33.19
CA GLY A 319 -23.06 23.23 -34.58
C GLY A 319 -22.77 21.88 -35.25
N GLY A 320 -22.42 20.84 -34.48
CA GLY A 320 -22.19 19.47 -34.98
C GLY A 320 -20.85 19.23 -35.68
N LYS A 321 -19.97 20.25 -35.73
CA LYS A 321 -18.61 20.08 -36.24
C LYS A 321 -17.72 19.55 -35.13
N SER A 322 -16.98 18.49 -35.42
CA SER A 322 -15.95 17.94 -34.53
C SER A 322 -14.59 17.87 -35.21
N TRP A 323 -13.53 18.11 -34.44
CA TRP A 323 -12.15 17.95 -34.87
C TRP A 323 -11.38 17.15 -33.84
N ASN A 324 -10.49 16.29 -34.31
CA ASN A 324 -9.60 15.51 -33.46
C ASN A 324 -8.14 15.71 -33.91
N THR A 325 -7.22 15.68 -32.97
CA THR A 325 -5.78 15.67 -33.25
C THR A 325 -5.03 15.03 -32.10
N GLU A 326 -3.87 14.46 -32.40
CA GLU A 326 -2.92 13.99 -31.40
C GLU A 326 -1.77 15.00 -31.35
N LEU A 327 -1.43 15.44 -30.13
CA LEU A 327 -0.38 16.40 -29.89
C LEU A 327 0.64 15.84 -28.90
N ILE A 328 1.92 16.01 -29.20
CA ILE A 328 3.00 15.70 -28.26
C ILE A 328 3.42 17.01 -27.59
N LEU A 329 3.08 17.14 -26.32
CA LEU A 329 3.44 18.30 -25.51
C LEU A 329 4.80 18.08 -24.81
N ARG A 330 5.58 19.16 -24.67
CA ARG A 330 6.84 19.18 -23.90
C ARG A 330 6.75 20.26 -22.81
N PRO A 331 7.25 20.00 -21.58
CA PRO A 331 7.25 20.99 -20.50
C PRO A 331 7.76 22.36 -20.95
N GLY A 332 7.02 23.43 -20.65
CA GLY A 332 7.44 24.80 -20.95
C GLY A 332 7.41 25.20 -22.44
N MET A 333 7.01 24.30 -23.35
CA MET A 333 6.84 24.60 -24.78
C MET A 333 5.36 24.74 -25.14
N THR A 334 5.02 25.81 -25.86
CA THR A 334 3.66 26.02 -26.38
C THR A 334 3.47 25.32 -27.72
N SER A 335 2.46 24.46 -27.81
CA SER A 335 2.02 23.86 -29.07
C SER A 335 0.72 24.50 -29.52
N ASN A 336 0.59 24.75 -30.83
CA ASN A 336 -0.58 25.41 -31.41
C ASN A 336 -1.43 24.43 -32.22
N TRP A 337 -2.74 24.49 -32.02
CA TRP A 337 -3.75 23.76 -32.79
C TRP A 337 -4.86 24.72 -33.21
N GLY A 338 -4.82 25.17 -34.47
CA GLY A 338 -5.73 26.22 -34.94
C GLY A 338 -5.57 27.51 -34.11
N ASN A 339 -6.66 27.94 -33.47
CA ASN A 339 -6.70 29.12 -32.60
C ASN A 339 -6.45 28.78 -31.11
N ILE A 340 -6.10 27.53 -30.79
CA ILE A 340 -5.86 27.05 -29.43
C ILE A 340 -4.36 26.88 -29.22
N SER A 341 -3.80 27.54 -28.21
CA SER A 341 -2.41 27.37 -27.78
C SER A 341 -2.39 26.62 -26.45
N ILE A 342 -1.61 25.54 -26.38
CA ILE A 342 -1.56 24.64 -25.22
C ILE A 342 -0.13 24.59 -24.73
N THR A 343 0.07 24.83 -23.43
CA THR A 343 1.39 24.80 -22.79
C THR A 343 1.31 23.98 -21.50
N PRO A 344 2.06 22.88 -21.37
CA PRO A 344 2.16 22.15 -20.11
C PRO A 344 3.04 22.93 -19.12
N LEU A 345 2.45 23.35 -18.00
CA LEU A 345 3.10 24.22 -17.02
C LEU A 345 4.05 23.46 -16.07
N SER A 346 3.59 22.33 -15.53
CA SER A 346 4.35 21.56 -14.55
C SER A 346 3.89 20.11 -14.52
N VAL A 347 4.82 19.21 -14.25
CA VAL A 347 4.54 17.78 -14.03
C VAL A 347 5.25 17.33 -12.76
N SER A 348 4.49 16.73 -11.85
CA SER A 348 5.01 16.03 -10.69
C SER A 348 5.40 14.62 -11.11
N LEU A 349 6.70 14.38 -11.30
CA LEU A 349 7.22 13.04 -11.50
C LEU A 349 7.26 12.31 -10.13
N PRO A 350 6.89 11.03 -10.06
CA PRO A 350 7.09 10.26 -8.83
C PRO A 350 8.58 10.21 -8.48
N PRO A 351 8.94 10.14 -7.19
CA PRO A 351 10.34 10.06 -6.78
C PRO A 351 10.99 8.82 -7.41
N MET A 352 12.14 9.01 -8.07
CA MET A 352 12.91 7.89 -8.59
C MET A 352 13.40 7.05 -7.40
N PRO A 353 13.33 5.70 -7.47
CA PRO A 353 13.85 4.86 -6.41
C PRO A 353 15.34 5.12 -6.28
N THR A 354 15.76 5.63 -5.12
CA THR A 354 17.17 5.69 -4.77
C THR A 354 17.64 4.25 -4.60
N LEU A 355 18.63 3.82 -5.39
CA LEU A 355 19.41 2.65 -5.02
C LEU A 355 20.12 3.01 -3.71
N SER A 356 19.55 2.57 -2.59
CA SER A 356 20.24 2.59 -1.30
C SER A 356 21.45 1.68 -1.43
N ASN A 357 22.63 2.30 -1.40
CA ASN A 357 23.91 1.61 -1.41
C ASN A 357 24.24 1.11 0.00
#